data_AF-A0A1T3BRW3-F1
#
_entry.id   AF-A0A1T3BRW3-F1
#
_cell.length_a   1.000
_cell.length_b   1.000
_cell.length_c   1.000
_cell.angle_alpha   90.00
_cell.angle_beta   90.00
_cell.angle_gamma   90.00
#
_symmetry.space_group_name_H-M   'P 1'
#
loop_
_entity.id
_entity.type
_entity.pdbx_description
1 polymer ?
#
loop_
_entity_poly.entity_id
_entity_poly.type
_entity_poly.pdbx_seq_one_letter_code
_entity_poly.pdbx_strand_id
1 'polypeptide(L)'
;MEKAKQTKQYEEISVADNRTNKLFYPRKSARPADQEALALQSIAAKVGFEWYENDQIFAKIKEEINKLKKAIKIKKSDIEIEFGNLYYTLLYLARHLNIDPKKYFKKLI
;
A
#
# COMPACT_ATOMS: atom_id res chain seq x y z
N MET A 1 -7.44 9.16 13.58
CA MET A 1 -6.13 9.85 13.45
C MET A 1 -5.25 9.22 12.36
N GLU A 2 -5.23 7.90 12.22
CA GLU A 2 -4.35 7.20 11.25
C GLU A 2 -4.80 7.30 9.78
N LYS A 3 -6.12 7.23 9.51
CA LYS A 3 -6.69 7.58 8.18
C LYS A 3 -6.30 8.99 7.73
N ALA A 4 -6.26 9.97 8.64
CA ALA A 4 -5.88 11.35 8.30
C ALA A 4 -4.39 11.45 7.94
N LYS A 5 -3.51 10.70 8.60
CA LYS A 5 -2.09 10.59 8.21
C LYS A 5 -1.94 9.92 6.86
N GLN A 6 -2.73 8.89 6.58
CA GLN A 6 -2.74 8.18 5.29
C GLN A 6 -3.23 9.11 4.17
N THR A 7 -4.36 9.80 4.36
CA THR A 7 -4.91 10.78 3.41
C THR A 7 -3.94 11.94 3.16
N LYS A 8 -3.30 12.46 4.21
CA LYS A 8 -2.31 13.52 4.08
C LYS A 8 -1.03 13.06 3.36
N GLN A 9 -0.56 11.85 3.68
CA GLN A 9 0.50 11.17 2.94
C GLN A 9 0.15 11.03 1.45
N TYR A 10 -1.10 10.66 1.14
CA TYR A 10 -1.56 10.57 -0.25
C TYR A 10 -1.60 11.93 -0.96
N GLU A 11 -2.12 12.97 -0.31
CA GLU A 11 -2.15 14.32 -0.86
C GLU A 11 -0.72 14.80 -1.18
N GLU A 12 0.21 14.62 -0.25
CA GLU A 12 1.60 15.06 -0.42
C GLU A 12 2.37 14.23 -1.47
N ILE A 13 2.15 12.91 -1.55
CA ILE A 13 2.70 12.06 -2.64
C ILE A 13 2.11 12.46 -4.00
N SER A 14 0.80 12.73 -4.05
CA SER A 14 0.09 13.08 -5.28
C SER A 14 0.55 14.44 -5.84
N VAL A 15 0.83 15.39 -4.95
CA VAL A 15 1.43 16.69 -5.26
C VAL A 15 2.88 16.52 -5.71
N ALA A 16 3.69 15.71 -5.00
CA ALA A 16 5.09 15.46 -5.35
C ALA A 16 5.27 14.73 -6.70
N ASP A 17 4.29 13.93 -7.12
CA ASP A 17 4.29 13.19 -8.40
C ASP A 17 3.51 13.93 -9.52
N ASN A 18 3.00 15.16 -9.28
CA ASN A 18 2.13 15.90 -10.22
C ASN A 18 0.91 15.10 -10.72
N ARG A 19 0.32 14.24 -9.87
CA ARG A 19 -0.76 13.31 -10.25
C ARG A 19 -1.99 13.48 -9.35
N THR A 20 -3.17 13.51 -9.95
CA THR A 20 -4.44 13.73 -9.23
C THR A 20 -4.97 12.49 -8.49
N ASN A 21 -5.09 12.63 -7.18
CA ASN A 21 -6.12 12.17 -6.23
C ASN A 21 -6.71 10.74 -6.22
N LYS A 22 -6.27 9.77 -7.03
CA LYS A 22 -6.81 8.38 -6.94
C LYS A 22 -5.74 7.33 -7.26
N LEU A 23 -4.98 6.95 -6.23
CA LEU A 23 -3.98 5.87 -6.29
C LEU A 23 -4.60 4.47 -6.47
N PHE A 24 -5.88 4.32 -6.11
CA PHE A 24 -6.61 3.05 -6.16
C PHE A 24 -7.48 2.87 -7.41
N TYR A 25 -7.47 3.82 -8.34
CA TYR A 25 -8.03 3.56 -9.66
C TYR A 25 -6.91 3.04 -10.55
N PRO A 26 -7.10 1.91 -11.23
CA PRO A 26 -6.12 1.42 -12.18
C PRO A 26 -6.01 2.46 -13.30
N ARG A 27 -5.01 3.34 -13.23
CA ARG A 27 -4.48 3.92 -14.47
C ARG A 27 -3.75 2.80 -15.18
N LYS A 28 -3.74 2.86 -16.51
CA LYS A 28 -2.83 2.07 -17.34
C LYS A 28 -1.40 2.49 -17.01
N SER A 29 -0.88 1.95 -15.92
CA SER A 29 0.53 1.91 -15.60
C SER A 29 1.14 0.88 -16.53
N ALA A 30 2.19 1.26 -17.27
CA ALA A 30 2.98 0.31 -18.05
C ALA A 30 3.79 -0.64 -17.16
N ARG A 31 3.75 -0.45 -15.83
CA ARG A 31 4.49 -1.24 -14.85
C ARG A 31 3.57 -2.25 -14.17
N PRO A 32 4.08 -3.43 -13.82
CA PRO A 32 3.42 -4.34 -12.89
C PRO A 32 3.04 -3.63 -11.58
N ALA A 33 1.92 -4.04 -10.98
CA ALA A 33 1.35 -3.40 -9.78
C ALA A 33 2.33 -3.33 -8.58
N ASP A 34 3.22 -4.33 -8.45
CA ASP A 34 4.25 -4.33 -7.42
C ASP A 34 5.30 -3.23 -7.60
N GLN A 35 5.76 -3.00 -8.84
CA GLN A 35 6.71 -1.95 -9.17
C GLN A 35 6.10 -0.56 -8.99
N GLU A 36 4.81 -0.41 -9.30
CA GLU A 36 4.09 0.84 -9.07
C GLU A 36 3.98 1.14 -7.58
N ALA A 37 3.58 0.17 -6.76
CA ALA A 37 3.52 0.33 -5.30
C ALA A 37 4.90 0.68 -4.70
N LEU A 38 5.97 0.02 -5.12
CA LEU A 38 7.34 0.33 -4.66
C LEU A 38 7.80 1.73 -5.07
N ALA A 39 7.45 2.19 -6.28
CA ALA A 39 7.76 3.54 -6.74
C ALA A 39 7.04 4.60 -5.88
N LEU A 40 5.77 4.36 -5.56
CA LEU A 40 4.96 5.27 -4.73
C LEU A 40 5.48 5.34 -3.31
N GLN A 41 5.88 4.20 -2.72
CA GLN A 41 6.52 4.17 -1.40
C GLN A 41 7.87 4.88 -1.39
N SER A 42 8.65 4.79 -2.47
CA SER A 42 9.91 5.53 -2.60
C SER A 42 9.70 7.04 -2.66
N ILE A 43 8.61 7.50 -3.31
CA ILE A 43 8.22 8.91 -3.31
C ILE A 43 7.78 9.34 -1.90
N ALA A 44 6.95 8.52 -1.23
CA ALA A 44 6.51 8.76 0.14
C ALA A 44 7.68 8.93 1.12
N ALA A 45 8.70 8.08 1.01
CA ALA A 45 9.89 8.16 1.85
C ALA A 45 10.66 9.48 1.63
N LYS A 46 10.77 9.94 0.38
CA LYS A 46 11.46 11.21 0.05
C LYS A 46 10.80 12.44 0.68
N VAL A 47 9.49 12.40 0.90
CA VAL A 47 8.74 13.49 1.54
C VAL A 47 8.54 13.26 3.05
N GLY A 48 9.23 12.28 3.64
CA GLY A 48 9.25 12.03 5.09
C GLY A 48 8.12 11.15 5.62
N PHE A 49 7.31 10.55 4.75
CA PHE A 49 6.30 9.58 5.16
C PHE A 49 6.86 8.16 5.16
N GLU A 50 7.54 7.82 6.24
CA GLU A 50 7.88 6.43 6.57
C GLU A 50 7.34 6.04 7.94
N TRP A 51 6.88 4.80 8.03
CA TRP A 51 6.76 4.08 9.29
C TRP A 51 8.14 3.54 9.67
N TYR A 52 8.61 3.96 10.83
CA TYR A 52 9.94 3.60 11.34
C TYR A 52 9.92 2.30 12.17
N GLU A 53 8.77 1.93 12.72
CA GLU A 53 8.63 0.82 13.67
C GLU A 53 7.82 -0.35 13.08
N ASN A 54 8.33 -1.57 13.20
CA ASN A 54 7.65 -2.80 12.74
C ASN A 54 6.22 -2.93 13.29
N ASP A 55 6.02 -2.59 14.56
CA ASP A 55 4.71 -2.69 15.22
C ASP A 55 3.64 -1.82 14.57
N GLN A 56 4.02 -0.65 14.04
CA GLN A 56 3.10 0.22 13.30
C GLN A 56 2.67 -0.43 11.99
N ILE A 57 3.59 -1.10 11.30
CA ILE A 57 3.31 -1.82 10.06
C ILE A 57 2.38 -3.00 10.33
N PHE A 58 2.63 -3.79 11.37
CA PHE A 58 1.78 -4.93 11.73
C PHE A 58 0.40 -4.50 12.23
N ALA A 59 0.30 -3.40 12.99
CA ALA A 59 -0.98 -2.81 13.36
C ALA A 59 -1.80 -2.43 12.11
N LYS A 60 -1.14 -1.86 11.09
CA LYS A 60 -1.77 -1.52 9.82
C LYS A 60 -2.24 -2.74 9.04
N ILE A 61 -1.40 -3.78 8.93
CA ILE A 61 -1.77 -5.05 8.29
C ILE A 61 -3.03 -5.63 8.95
N LYS A 62 -3.10 -5.61 10.29
CA LYS A 62 -4.27 -6.07 11.03
C LYS A 62 -5.52 -5.23 10.73
N GLU A 63 -5.37 -3.90 10.59
CA GLU A 63 -6.45 -3.00 10.18
C GLU A 63 -7.01 -3.39 8.80
N GLU A 64 -6.14 -3.51 7.78
CA GLU A 64 -6.55 -3.81 6.40
C GLU A 64 -7.16 -5.22 6.27
N ILE A 65 -6.64 -6.22 7.00
CA ILE A 65 -7.27 -7.56 7.09
C ILE A 65 -8.70 -7.44 7.62
N ASN A 66 -8.93 -6.64 8.65
CA ASN A 66 -10.26 -6.49 9.23
C ASN A 66 -11.22 -5.78 8.28
N LYS A 67 -10.75 -4.80 7.49
CA LYS A 67 -11.57 -4.15 6.45
C LYS A 67 -11.90 -5.12 5.33
N LEU A 68 -10.92 -5.87 4.83
CA LEU A 68 -11.14 -6.88 3.80
C LEU A 68 -12.14 -7.95 4.26
N LYS A 69 -12.01 -8.46 5.50
CA LYS A 69 -13.01 -9.38 6.09
C LYS A 69 -14.42 -8.78 6.10
N LYS A 70 -14.56 -7.50 6.48
CA LYS A 70 -15.85 -6.80 6.47
C LYS A 70 -16.38 -6.68 5.04
N ALA A 71 -15.56 -6.26 4.07
CA ALA A 71 -15.92 -6.10 2.66
C ALA A 71 -16.40 -7.42 2.03
N ILE A 72 -15.72 -8.52 2.32
CA ILE A 72 -16.11 -9.87 1.88
C ILE A 72 -17.49 -10.24 2.46
N LYS A 73 -17.70 -10.01 3.76
CA LYS A 73 -18.97 -10.35 4.43
C LYS A 73 -20.17 -9.61 3.83
N ILE A 74 -19.98 -8.34 3.46
CA ILE A 74 -21.05 -7.50 2.89
C ILE A 74 -21.18 -7.62 1.36
N LYS A 75 -20.33 -8.41 0.69
CA LYS A 75 -20.29 -8.62 -0.78
C LYS A 75 -20.38 -7.32 -1.59
N LYS A 76 -19.69 -6.26 -1.14
CA LYS A 76 -19.69 -4.96 -1.81
C LYS A 76 -18.52 -4.81 -2.79
N SER A 77 -18.64 -3.79 -3.64
CA SER A 77 -17.61 -3.26 -4.56
C SER A 77 -16.25 -2.96 -3.90
N ASP A 78 -16.18 -2.94 -2.58
CA ASP A 78 -15.00 -2.49 -1.84
C ASP A 78 -13.95 -3.60 -1.64
N ILE A 79 -14.23 -4.86 -2.02
CA ILE A 79 -13.31 -5.99 -1.82
C ILE A 79 -11.97 -5.76 -2.55
N GLU A 80 -12.01 -5.32 -3.80
CA GLU A 80 -10.79 -5.07 -4.59
C GLU A 80 -9.95 -3.94 -3.97
N ILE A 81 -10.61 -2.91 -3.44
CA ILE A 81 -9.95 -1.79 -2.76
C ILE A 81 -9.27 -2.27 -1.49
N GLU A 82 -9.98 -2.99 -0.62
CA GLU A 82 -9.41 -3.46 0.64
C GLU A 82 -8.33 -4.53 0.44
N PHE A 83 -8.47 -5.35 -0.61
CA PHE A 83 -7.41 -6.27 -1.01
C PHE A 83 -6.16 -5.52 -1.49
N GLY A 84 -6.34 -4.48 -2.32
CA GLY A 84 -5.26 -3.61 -2.76
C GLY A 84 -4.55 -2.91 -1.60
N ASN A 85 -5.30 -2.42 -0.61
CA ASN A 85 -4.74 -1.81 0.62
C ASN A 85 -3.88 -2.81 1.40
N LEU A 86 -4.36 -4.04 1.58
CA LEU A 86 -3.62 -5.09 2.24
C LEU A 86 -2.33 -5.42 1.46
N TYR A 87 -2.43 -5.61 0.14
CA TYR A 87 -1.30 -5.90 -0.72
C TYR A 87 -0.24 -4.80 -0.69
N TYR A 88 -0.65 -3.53 -0.78
CA TYR A 88 0.24 -2.38 -0.66
C TYR A 88 0.98 -2.35 0.68
N THR A 89 0.27 -2.64 1.78
CA THR A 89 0.85 -2.67 3.13
C THR A 89 1.86 -3.81 3.28
N LEU A 90 1.61 -4.97 2.67
CA LEU A 90 2.56 -6.09 2.64
C LEU A 90 3.80 -5.77 1.81
N LEU A 91 3.66 -5.09 0.67
CA LEU A 91 4.80 -4.60 -0.10
C LEU A 91 5.62 -3.57 0.67
N TYR A 92 4.96 -2.71 1.47
CA TYR A 92 5.66 -1.79 2.36
C TYR A 92 6.50 -2.55 3.39
N LEU A 93 5.93 -3.57 4.04
CA LEU A 93 6.66 -4.42 4.98
C LEU A 93 7.86 -5.09 4.30
N ALA A 94 7.68 -5.64 3.09
CA ALA A 94 8.78 -6.24 2.33
C ALA A 94 9.91 -5.23 2.09
N ARG A 95 9.59 -4.01 1.64
CA ARG A 95 10.57 -2.93 1.46
C ARG A 95 11.28 -2.58 2.77
N HIS A 96 10.53 -2.42 3.86
CA HIS A 96 11.08 -2.08 5.18
C HIS A 96 12.06 -3.15 5.70
N LEU A 97 11.77 -4.43 5.43
CA LEU A 97 12.62 -5.56 5.76
C LEU A 97 13.74 -5.82 4.73
N ASN A 98 13.88 -4.98 3.70
CA ASN A 98 14.80 -5.18 2.57
C ASN A 98 14.61 -6.53 1.85
N ILE A 99 13.38 -6.99 1.76
CA ILE A 99 12.96 -8.23 1.08
C ILE A 99 12.47 -7.88 -0.32
N ASP A 100 12.99 -8.55 -1.35
CA ASP A 100 12.43 -8.51 -2.71
C ASP A 100 11.25 -9.51 -2.82
N PRO A 101 10.00 -9.04 -2.86
CA PRO A 101 8.83 -9.92 -2.90
C PRO A 101 8.81 -10.85 -4.13
N LYS A 102 9.45 -10.47 -5.25
CA LYS A 102 9.54 -11.32 -6.46
C LYS A 102 10.48 -12.49 -6.27
N LYS A 103 11.58 -12.28 -5.55
CA LYS A 103 12.63 -13.27 -5.35
C LYS A 103 12.18 -14.42 -4.45
N TYR A 104 11.38 -14.12 -3.42
CA TYR A 104 10.98 -15.11 -2.41
C TYR A 104 9.71 -15.88 -2.77
N PHE A 105 8.83 -15.36 -3.64
CA PHE A 105 7.71 -16.15 -4.16
C PHE A 105 8.20 -17.38 -4.94
N LYS A 106 9.28 -17.25 -5.72
CA LYS A 106 9.91 -18.37 -6.45
C LYS A 106 10.57 -19.42 -5.56
N LYS A 107 10.76 -19.17 -4.25
CA LYS A 107 11.35 -20.14 -3.31
C LYS A 107 10.33 -21.11 -2.70
N LEU A 108 9.03 -20.86 -2.88
CA LEU A 108 7.94 -21.66 -2.29
C LEU A 108 7.38 -22.74 -3.23
N ILE A 109 7.99 -22.90 -4.40
CA ILE A 109 7.63 -23.86 -5.46
C ILE A 109 8.87 -24.71 -5.75
#